data_AF-A0A086A0U0-F1
#
_entry.id   AF-A0A086A0U0-F1
#
_cell.length_a   1.000
_cell.length_b   1.000
_cell.length_c   1.000
_cell.angle_alpha   90.00
_cell.angle_beta   90.00
_cell.angle_gamma   90.00
#
_symmetry.space_group_name_H-M   'P 1'
#
loop_
_entity.id
_entity.type
_entity.pdbx_description
1 polymer ?
#
loop_
_entity_poly.entity_id
_entity_poly.type
_entity_poly.pdbx_seq_one_letter_code
_entity_poly.pdbx_strand_id
1 'polypeptide(L)'
;MKNILLKTILVFVVMTIFNTGFVDETVKFLELPGGDFGMLSLSILIGCLIVSVVGLITVFIFKQQYHSLWKIALLFEVLYLLMLILSGTNPFTYFVEHTNPKLLNVFLCVNSIGVFLIMVLFDLVYSKVMRSKSKN
;
A
#
# COMPACT_ATOMS: atom_id res chain seq x y z
N MET A 1 1.60 -1.81 24.72
CA MET A 1 2.47 -2.43 23.68
C MET A 1 1.70 -3.31 22.69
N LYS A 2 0.92 -4.31 23.14
CA LYS A 2 0.19 -5.26 22.26
C LYS A 2 -0.72 -4.58 21.23
N ASN A 3 -1.47 -3.54 21.63
CA ASN A 3 -2.44 -2.89 20.75
C ASN A 3 -1.82 -2.09 19.58
N ILE A 4 -0.62 -1.51 19.73
CA ILE A 4 -0.01 -0.73 18.63
C ILE A 4 0.60 -1.68 17.60
N LEU A 5 1.42 -2.64 18.04
CA LEU A 5 2.03 -3.62 17.14
C LEU A 5 0.98 -4.44 16.39
N LEU A 6 -0.09 -4.85 17.08
CA LEU A 6 -1.19 -5.60 16.44
C LEU A 6 -1.95 -4.75 15.41
N LYS A 7 -2.19 -3.46 15.70
CA LYS A 7 -2.73 -2.52 14.72
C LYS A 7 -1.80 -2.36 13.53
N THR A 8 -0.49 -2.24 13.75
CA THR A 8 0.50 -2.11 12.68
C THR A 8 0.50 -3.32 11.78
N ILE A 9 0.57 -4.53 12.35
CA ILE A 9 0.51 -5.78 11.59
C ILE A 9 -0.79 -5.83 10.77
N LEU A 10 -1.93 -5.48 11.37
CA LEU A 10 -3.21 -5.48 10.67
C LEU A 10 -3.21 -4.50 9.48
N VAL A 11 -2.76 -3.26 9.68
CA VAL A 11 -2.69 -2.25 8.60
C VAL A 11 -1.77 -2.74 7.47
N PHE A 12 -0.60 -3.30 7.80
CA PHE A 12 0.36 -3.76 6.81
C PHE A 12 -0.15 -4.98 6.03
N VAL A 13 -0.81 -5.93 6.70
CA VAL A 13 -1.43 -7.08 6.05
C VAL A 13 -2.51 -6.61 5.08
N VAL A 14 -3.40 -5.72 5.53
CA VAL A 14 -4.49 -5.19 4.68
C VAL A 14 -3.91 -4.47 3.47
N MET A 15 -2.95 -3.56 3.66
CA MET A 15 -2.33 -2.84 2.55
C MET A 15 -1.57 -3.75 1.59
N THR A 16 -0.91 -4.78 2.11
CA THR A 16 -0.21 -5.78 1.28
C THR A 16 -1.20 -6.55 0.41
N ILE A 17 -2.31 -7.03 0.99
CA ILE A 17 -3.33 -7.80 0.27
C ILE A 17 -3.95 -6.94 -0.84
N PHE A 18 -4.35 -5.70 -0.54
CA PHE A 18 -4.97 -4.84 -1.54
C PHE A 18 -4.00 -4.45 -2.65
N ASN A 19 -2.78 -4.02 -2.31
CA ASN A 19 -1.79 -3.67 -3.32
C ASN A 19 -1.43 -4.85 -4.22
N THR A 20 -1.27 -6.05 -3.65
CA THR A 20 -0.96 -7.26 -4.42
C THR A 20 -2.16 -7.69 -5.27
N GLY A 21 -3.36 -7.72 -4.68
CA GLY A 21 -4.58 -8.18 -5.38
C GLY A 21 -4.97 -7.29 -6.56
N PHE A 22 -4.75 -5.98 -6.47
CA PHE A 22 -5.05 -5.07 -7.58
C PHE A 22 -4.07 -5.19 -8.75
N VAL A 23 -2.89 -5.77 -8.55
CA VAL A 23 -1.90 -5.96 -9.62
C VAL A 23 -2.43 -6.90 -10.69
N ASP A 24 -2.95 -8.06 -10.29
CA ASP A 24 -3.46 -9.06 -11.24
C ASP A 24 -4.66 -8.53 -12.03
N GLU A 25 -5.54 -7.78 -11.37
CA GLU A 25 -6.68 -7.12 -12.04
C GLU A 25 -6.22 -6.04 -13.01
N THR A 26 -5.18 -5.27 -12.66
CA THR A 26 -4.59 -4.27 -13.56
C THR A 26 -3.92 -4.91 -14.78
N VAL A 27 -3.17 -6.00 -14.58
CA VAL A 27 -2.52 -6.74 -15.67
C VAL A 27 -3.56 -7.29 -16.65
N LYS A 28 -4.67 -7.86 -16.15
CA LYS A 28 -5.79 -8.31 -16.97
C LYS A 28 -6.47 -7.16 -17.71
N PHE A 29 -6.73 -6.04 -17.01
CA PHE A 29 -7.37 -4.86 -17.58
C PHE A 29 -6.56 -4.23 -18.71
N LEU A 30 -5.23 -4.27 -18.62
CA LEU A 30 -4.30 -3.76 -19.63
C LEU A 30 -3.96 -4.78 -20.73
N GLU A 31 -4.57 -5.96 -20.69
CA GLU A 31 -4.33 -7.08 -21.64
C GLU A 31 -2.84 -7.43 -21.78
N LEU A 32 -2.08 -7.31 -20.69
CA LEU A 32 -0.65 -7.54 -20.71
C LEU A 32 -0.32 -9.04 -20.78
N PRO A 33 0.74 -9.43 -21.51
CA PRO A 33 1.08 -10.83 -21.69
C PRO A 33 1.49 -11.47 -20.37
N GLY A 34 0.89 -12.61 -20.03
CA GLY A 34 1.20 -13.35 -18.80
C GLY A 34 2.64 -13.86 -18.71
N GLY A 35 3.37 -13.93 -19.82
CA GLY A 35 4.79 -14.32 -19.81
C GLY A 35 5.67 -13.33 -19.04
N ASP A 36 5.58 -12.04 -19.40
CA ASP A 36 6.41 -11.00 -18.78
C ASP A 36 5.82 -10.48 -17.46
N PHE A 37 4.49 -10.53 -17.29
CA PHE A 37 3.80 -9.91 -16.16
C PHE A 37 3.12 -10.90 -15.21
N GLY A 38 3.10 -12.20 -15.51
CA GLY A 38 2.40 -13.21 -14.70
C GLY A 38 2.98 -13.42 -13.30
N MET A 39 4.23 -13.00 -13.07
CA MET A 39 4.86 -13.03 -11.74
C MET A 39 4.85 -11.69 -11.02
N LEU A 40 4.29 -10.63 -11.61
CA LEU A 40 4.35 -9.28 -11.07
C LEU A 40 3.68 -9.18 -9.70
N SER A 41 2.53 -9.82 -9.52
CA SER A 41 1.81 -9.88 -8.24
C SER A 41 2.69 -10.49 -7.14
N LEU A 42 3.43 -11.56 -7.45
CA LEU A 42 4.37 -12.17 -6.51
C LEU A 42 5.57 -11.26 -6.20
N SER A 43 6.11 -10.55 -7.21
CA SER A 43 7.15 -9.54 -6.98
C SER A 43 6.68 -8.40 -6.08
N ILE A 44 5.46 -7.89 -6.30
CA ILE A 44 4.85 -6.85 -5.46
C ILE A 44 4.60 -7.37 -4.04
N LEU A 45 4.15 -8.62 -3.89
CA LEU A 45 3.96 -9.26 -2.59
C LEU A 45 5.27 -9.30 -1.80
N ILE A 46 6.36 -9.76 -2.43
CA ILE A 46 7.69 -9.79 -1.79
C ILE A 46 8.13 -8.39 -1.40
N GLY A 47 7.95 -7.40 -2.29
CA GLY A 47 8.24 -6.01 -2.00
C GLY A 47 7.45 -5.47 -0.80
N CYS A 48 6.14 -5.75 -0.74
CA CYS A 48 5.27 -5.39 0.38
C CYS A 48 5.71 -6.06 1.69
N LEU A 49 6.21 -7.30 1.66
CA LEU A 49 6.74 -7.97 2.84
C LEU A 49 8.01 -7.29 3.35
N ILE A 50 8.92 -6.90 2.45
CA ILE A 50 10.13 -6.14 2.80
C ILE A 50 9.74 -4.80 3.44
N VAL A 51 8.81 -4.08 2.80
CA VAL A 51 8.25 -2.81 3.33
C VAL A 51 7.63 -3.02 4.71
N SER A 52 6.88 -4.10 4.90
CA SER A 52 6.26 -4.43 6.18
C SER A 52 7.30 -4.68 7.28
N VAL A 53 8.39 -5.40 6.98
CA VAL A 53 9.48 -5.64 7.94
C VAL A 53 10.15 -4.32 8.33
N VAL A 54 10.53 -3.50 7.34
CA VAL A 54 11.17 -2.20 7.58
C VAL A 54 10.23 -1.30 8.38
N GLY A 55 8.96 -1.19 7.98
CA GLY A 55 7.96 -0.39 8.68
C GLY A 55 7.71 -0.86 10.11
N LEU A 56 7.74 -2.17 10.37
CA LEU A 56 7.55 -2.72 11.71
C LEU A 56 8.71 -2.32 12.63
N ILE A 57 9.94 -2.39 12.11
CA ILE A 57 11.14 -1.92 12.82
C ILE A 57 11.02 -0.43 13.11
N THR A 58 10.62 0.38 12.13
CA THR A 58 10.43 1.83 12.30
C THR A 58 9.38 2.14 13.38
N VAL A 59 8.21 1.50 13.33
CA VAL A 59 7.17 1.68 14.36
C VAL A 59 7.66 1.19 15.72
N PHE A 60 8.45 0.12 15.77
CA PHE A 60 9.00 -0.41 17.02
C PHE A 60 9.99 0.55 17.69
N ILE A 61 10.78 1.30 16.90
CA ILE A 61 11.71 2.32 17.42
C ILE A 61 10.93 3.58 17.84
N PHE A 62 10.00 4.05 17.00
CA PHE A 62 9.31 5.34 17.18
C PHE A 62 7.86 5.21 17.68
N LYS A 63 7.60 4.25 18.57
CA LYS A 63 6.24 3.84 19.01
C LYS A 63 5.31 4.99 19.42
N GLN A 64 5.86 6.05 20.04
CA GLN A 64 5.06 7.17 20.53
C GLN A 64 4.44 8.02 19.40
N GLN A 65 5.05 8.01 18.20
CA GLN A 65 4.56 8.81 17.08
C GLN A 65 3.45 8.12 16.28
N TYR A 66 3.36 6.79 16.36
CA TYR A 66 2.48 5.94 15.55
C TYR A 66 1.22 5.46 16.30
N HIS A 67 0.59 6.34 17.07
CA HIS A 67 -0.60 5.99 17.85
C HIS A 67 -1.91 5.93 17.04
N SER A 68 -1.88 6.43 15.79
CA SER A 68 -3.06 6.52 14.91
C SER A 68 -2.88 5.67 13.65
N LEU A 69 -3.97 5.08 13.16
CA LEU A 69 -3.96 4.17 12.00
C LEU A 69 -3.50 4.88 10.73
N TRP A 70 -3.95 6.12 10.47
CA TRP A 70 -3.53 6.85 9.27
C TRP A 70 -2.03 7.10 9.22
N LYS A 71 -1.36 7.31 10.37
CA LYS A 71 0.10 7.49 10.42
C LYS A 71 0.85 6.22 10.07
N ILE A 72 0.32 5.07 10.51
CA ILE A 72 0.89 3.75 10.18
C ILE A 72 0.68 3.45 8.69
N ALA A 73 -0.51 3.73 8.16
CA ALA A 73 -0.83 3.60 6.74
C ALA A 73 0.09 4.50 5.88
N LEU A 74 0.32 5.74 6.32
CA LEU A 74 1.20 6.68 5.62
C LEU A 74 2.65 6.19 5.60
N LEU A 75 3.13 5.60 6.69
CA LEU A 75 4.47 5.00 6.72
C LEU A 75 4.60 3.87 5.71
N PHE A 76 3.63 2.96 5.64
CA PHE A 76 3.62 1.89 4.66
C PHE A 76 3.63 2.46 3.24
N GLU A 77 2.75 3.42 2.95
CA GLU A 77 2.63 4.04 1.63
C GLU A 77 3.95 4.69 1.18
N VAL A 78 4.58 5.49 2.04
CA VAL A 78 5.85 6.15 1.72
C VAL A 78 6.94 5.12 1.44
N LEU A 79 7.06 4.08 2.28
CA LEU A 79 8.05 3.02 2.08
C LEU A 79 7.77 2.20 0.81
N TYR A 80 6.50 1.94 0.51
CA TYR A 80 6.10 1.21 -0.68
C TYR A 80 6.38 1.99 -1.97
N LEU A 81 6.03 3.28 -2.02
CA LEU A 81 6.36 4.15 -3.16
C LEU A 81 7.87 4.28 -3.36
N LEU A 82 8.65 4.38 -2.28
CA LEU A 82 10.10 4.34 -2.37
C LEU A 82 10.59 3.00 -2.95
N MET A 83 10.02 1.87 -2.51
CA MET A 83 10.36 0.55 -3.05
C MET A 83 10.05 0.45 -4.55
N LEU A 84 8.89 0.95 -5.00
CA LEU A 84 8.54 0.99 -6.41
C LEU A 84 9.55 1.83 -7.22
N ILE A 85 9.92 3.02 -6.73
CA ILE A 85 10.91 3.87 -7.44
C ILE A 85 12.26 3.16 -7.51
N LEU A 86 12.71 2.54 -6.41
CA LEU A 86 13.97 1.80 -6.35
C LEU A 86 13.99 0.54 -7.24
N SER A 87 12.84 -0.08 -7.47
CA SER A 87 12.70 -1.21 -8.39
C SER A 87 12.68 -0.79 -9.87
N GLY A 88 12.75 0.51 -10.16
CA GLY A 88 12.71 1.06 -11.52
C GLY A 88 11.29 1.38 -12.01
N THR A 89 10.28 1.27 -11.14
CA THR A 89 8.90 1.67 -11.46
C THR A 89 8.81 3.19 -11.48
N ASN A 90 8.77 3.78 -12.68
CA ASN A 90 8.61 5.22 -12.85
C ASN A 90 7.29 5.56 -13.56
N PRO A 91 6.31 6.15 -12.86
CA PRO A 91 5.00 6.47 -13.44
C PRO A 91 5.09 7.60 -14.50
N PHE A 92 6.11 8.45 -14.45
CA PHE A 92 6.23 9.57 -15.39
C PHE A 92 6.64 9.14 -16.80
N THR A 93 7.21 7.93 -16.94
CA THR A 93 7.66 7.41 -18.24
C THR A 93 6.51 7.21 -19.23
N TYR A 94 5.29 6.97 -18.75
CA TYR A 94 4.11 6.84 -19.61
C TYR A 94 3.74 8.15 -20.34
N PHE A 95 4.03 9.31 -19.74
CA PHE A 95 3.72 10.60 -20.36
C PHE A 95 4.71 10.98 -21.48
N VAL A 96 5.80 10.23 -21.61
CA VAL A 96 6.75 10.34 -22.72
C VAL A 96 6.50 9.24 -23.75
N GLU A 97 6.25 8.01 -23.28
CA GLU A 97 6.00 6.84 -24.12
C GLU A 97 4.68 6.16 -23.74
N HIS A 98 3.64 6.42 -24.53
CA HIS A 98 2.27 5.93 -24.29
C HIS A 98 2.10 4.44 -24.65
N THR A 99 2.68 3.55 -23.84
CA THR A 99 2.56 2.10 -24.00
C THR A 99 1.91 1.44 -22.78
N ASN A 100 1.19 0.34 -22.99
CA ASN A 100 0.49 -0.39 -21.91
C ASN A 100 1.43 -0.82 -20.75
N PRO A 101 2.67 -1.31 -21.00
CA PRO A 101 3.61 -1.61 -19.92
C PRO A 101 4.03 -0.39 -19.08
N LYS A 102 4.10 0.80 -19.70
CA LYS A 102 4.41 2.03 -18.96
C LYS A 102 3.17 2.56 -18.22
N LEU A 103 1.98 2.34 -18.78
CA LEU A 103 0.70 2.64 -18.13
C LEU A 103 0.53 1.82 -16.84
N LEU A 104 0.96 0.56 -16.84
CA LEU A 104 0.99 -0.29 -15.64
C LEU A 104 1.71 0.39 -14.46
N ASN A 105 2.86 1.03 -14.70
CA ASN A 105 3.59 1.75 -13.64
C ASN A 105 2.76 2.88 -13.01
N VAL A 106 1.96 3.57 -13.83
CA VAL A 106 1.02 4.60 -13.34
C VAL A 106 -0.05 3.95 -12.48
N PHE A 107 -0.65 2.85 -12.96
CA PHE A 107 -1.68 2.13 -12.22
C PHE A 107 -1.18 1.58 -10.89
N LEU A 108 0.06 1.06 -10.81
CA LEU A 108 0.65 0.59 -9.56
C LEU A 108 0.71 1.73 -8.51
N CYS A 109 1.16 2.91 -8.91
CA CYS A 109 1.18 4.08 -8.02
C CYS A 109 -0.23 4.57 -7.65
N VAL A 110 -1.14 4.67 -8.63
CA VAL A 110 -2.52 5.13 -8.39
C VAL A 110 -3.28 4.15 -7.49
N ASN A 111 -3.10 2.84 -7.70
CA ASN A 111 -3.70 1.80 -6.87
C ASN A 111 -3.21 1.92 -5.43
N SER A 112 -1.90 2.11 -5.20
CA SER A 112 -1.35 2.31 -3.85
C SER A 112 -1.97 3.51 -3.15
N ILE A 113 -2.02 4.65 -3.83
CA ILE A 113 -2.66 5.86 -3.30
C ILE A 113 -4.14 5.60 -2.99
N GLY A 114 -4.84 4.87 -3.86
CA GLY A 114 -6.22 4.45 -3.65
C GLY A 114 -6.40 3.61 -2.39
N VAL A 115 -5.53 2.61 -2.18
CA VAL A 115 -5.51 1.76 -0.97
C VAL A 115 -5.24 2.60 0.28
N PHE A 116 -4.30 3.54 0.21
CA PHE A 116 -4.04 4.48 1.30
C PHE A 116 -5.26 5.32 1.65
N LEU A 117 -5.93 5.89 0.66
CA LEU A 117 -7.15 6.68 0.86
C LEU A 117 -8.28 5.84 1.48
N ILE A 118 -8.46 4.60 1.03
CA ILE A 118 -9.42 3.67 1.62
C ILE A 118 -9.12 3.47 3.12
N MET A 119 -7.86 3.25 3.48
CA MET A 119 -7.45 3.08 4.88
C MET A 119 -7.70 4.34 5.72
N VAL A 120 -7.46 5.53 5.17
CA VAL A 120 -7.79 6.80 5.84
C VAL A 120 -9.29 6.96 6.05
N LEU A 121 -10.11 6.65 5.04
CA LEU A 121 -11.57 6.69 5.14
C LEU A 121 -12.07 5.73 6.23
N PHE A 122 -11.54 4.51 6.29
CA PHE A 122 -11.87 3.56 7.35
C PHE A 122 -11.52 4.09 8.74
N ASP A 123 -10.34 4.70 8.94
CA ASP A 123 -9.95 5.29 10.22
C ASP A 123 -10.90 6.44 10.63
N LEU A 124 -11.29 7.30 9.67
CA LEU A 124 -12.22 8.40 9.91
C LEU A 124 -13.61 7.91 10.31
N VAL A 125 -14.16 6.94 9.55
CA VAL A 125 -15.49 6.37 9.83
C VAL A 125 -15.48 5.65 11.18
N TYR A 126 -14.47 4.81 11.43
CA TYR A 126 -14.35 4.07 12.68
C TYR A 126 -14.25 5.01 13.90
N SER A 127 -13.40 6.04 13.81
CA SER A 127 -13.25 7.05 14.86
C SER A 127 -14.57 7.78 15.14
N LYS A 128 -15.32 8.15 14.09
CA LYS A 128 -16.61 8.82 14.23
C LYS A 128 -17.66 7.94 14.92
N VAL A 129 -17.76 6.67 14.55
CA VAL A 129 -18.70 5.70 15.16
C VAL A 129 -18.36 5.43 16.63
N MET A 130 -17.07 5.31 16.96
CA MET A 130 -16.63 5.15 18.35
C MET A 130 -17.01 6.36 19.21
N ARG A 131 -16.81 7.57 18.67
CA ARG A 131 -17.08 8.82 19.37
C ARG A 131 -18.58 9.05 19.59
N SER A 132 -19.44 8.64 18.64
CA SER A 132 -20.89 8.72 18.83
C SER A 132 -21.38 7.74 19.90
N LYS A 133 -20.77 6.56 20.01
CA LYS A 133 -21.13 5.56 21.04
C LYS A 133 -20.75 5.99 22.46
N SER A 134 -19.70 6.80 22.62
CA SER A 134 -19.25 7.30 23.94
C SER A 134 -20.06 8.51 24.45
N LYS A 135 -20.90 9.12 23.61
CA LYS A 135 -21.73 10.28 23.98
C LYS A 135 -23.15 9.92 24.41
N ASN A 136 -23.56 8.66 24.24
CA ASN A 136 -24.78 8.08 24.79
C ASN A 136 -24.45 7.26 26.04
#